data_AF-A0A511MLM9-F1
#
_entry.id   AF-A0A511MLM9-F1
#
_cell.length_a   1.000
_cell.length_b   1.000
_cell.length_c   1.000
_cell.angle_alpha   90.00
_cell.angle_beta   90.00
_cell.angle_gamma   90.00
#
_symmetry.space_group_name_H-M   'P 1'
#
loop_
_entity.id
_entity.type
_entity.pdbx_description
1 polymer ?
#
loop_
_entity_poly.entity_id
_entity_poly.type
_entity_poly.pdbx_seq_one_letter_code
_entity_poly.pdbx_strand_id
1 'polypeptide(L)'
;MKRGFVTETHVVIYCDMCGDVYTENTGESICFDSTQQAVDYIQTRCAGVGWVYDGDRIWCDGCMAADHCDRNGHQFPATWQATKRLFGISTRSRSCIVCGIPEIEALP
;
A
#
# COMPACT_ATOMS: atom_id res chain seq x y z
N MET A 1 -6.15 31.78 -10.75
CA MET A 1 -5.84 30.81 -11.82
C MET A 1 -4.34 30.61 -11.86
N LYS A 2 -3.86 29.40 -11.59
CA LYS A 2 -2.46 29.04 -11.81
C LYS A 2 -2.26 28.87 -13.33
N ARG A 3 -1.13 29.33 -13.88
CA ARG A 3 -0.80 29.26 -15.32
C ARG A 3 0.62 28.72 -15.49
N GLY A 4 0.82 27.83 -16.45
CA GLY A 4 2.11 27.20 -16.74
C GLY A 4 2.35 25.91 -15.96
N PHE A 5 3.58 25.38 -16.03
CA PHE A 5 4.02 24.25 -15.21
C PHE A 5 4.25 24.72 -13.77
N VAL A 6 3.57 24.09 -12.81
CA VAL A 6 3.67 24.41 -11.39
C VAL A 6 3.94 23.12 -10.63
N THR A 7 4.86 23.18 -9.67
CA THR A 7 5.12 22.11 -8.72
C THR A 7 4.34 22.41 -7.44
N GLU A 8 3.60 21.43 -6.96
CA GLU A 8 2.78 21.54 -5.76
C GLU A 8 3.11 20.39 -4.81
N THR A 9 2.92 20.64 -3.52
CA THR A 9 3.06 19.61 -2.48
C THR A 9 1.67 19.07 -2.17
N HIS A 10 1.53 17.75 -2.22
CA HIS A 10 0.28 17.05 -1.95
C HIS A 10 0.52 15.90 -0.98
N VAL A 11 -0.55 15.46 -0.34
CA VAL A 11 -0.59 14.22 0.43
C VAL A 11 -1.00 13.09 -0.51
N VAL A 12 -0.35 11.94 -0.38
CA VAL A 12 -0.69 10.69 -1.08
C VAL A 12 -0.81 9.58 -0.04
N ILE A 13 -1.54 8.52 -0.37
CA ILE A 13 -1.75 7.38 0.53
C ILE A 13 -0.80 6.26 0.13
N TYR A 14 -0.01 5.76 1.09
CA TYR A 14 0.81 4.57 0.95
C TYR A 14 0.33 3.48 1.92
N CYS A 15 0.51 2.21 1.53
CA CYS A 15 0.38 1.10 2.46
C CYS A 15 1.57 1.09 3.41
N ASP A 16 1.33 1.08 4.72
CA ASP A 16 2.38 1.13 5.72
C ASP A 16 3.30 -0.11 5.70
N MET A 17 2.81 -1.23 5.17
CA MET A 17 3.54 -2.50 5.15
C MET A 17 4.43 -2.64 3.92
N CYS A 18 3.87 -2.49 2.72
CA CYS A 18 4.58 -2.74 1.47
C CYS A 18 5.05 -1.47 0.75
N GLY A 19 4.61 -0.28 1.21
CA GLY A 19 4.90 0.99 0.56
C GLY A 19 4.22 1.18 -0.80
N ASP A 20 3.23 0.34 -1.13
CA ASP A 20 2.44 0.51 -2.35
C ASP A 20 1.63 1.80 -2.29
N VAL A 21 1.37 2.41 -3.43
CA VAL A 21 0.67 3.70 -3.52
C VAL A 21 -0.78 3.49 -3.91
N TYR A 22 -1.70 4.13 -3.21
CA TYR A 22 -3.11 4.09 -3.56
C TYR A 22 -3.36 4.82 -4.89
N THR A 23 -4.00 4.13 -5.84
CA THR A 23 -4.38 4.67 -7.15
C THR A 23 -5.81 4.23 -7.50
N GLU A 24 -6.61 5.10 -8.11
CA GLU A 24 -7.90 4.72 -8.71
C GLU A 24 -7.75 4.72 -10.25
N ASN A 25 -7.84 3.54 -10.87
CA ASN A 25 -8.07 3.32 -12.31
C ASN A 25 -7.00 3.70 -13.34
N THR A 26 -5.90 4.39 -13.01
CA THR A 26 -4.89 4.79 -14.02
C THR A 26 -3.44 4.60 -13.62
N GLY A 27 -3.18 4.05 -12.43
CA GLY A 27 -1.82 3.85 -11.91
C GLY A 27 -1.12 5.13 -11.45
N GLU A 28 -1.80 6.28 -11.48
CA GLU A 28 -1.32 7.53 -10.88
C GLU A 28 -1.84 7.68 -9.45
N SER A 29 -0.97 8.18 -8.56
CA SER A 29 -1.33 8.47 -7.18
C SER A 29 -2.38 9.57 -7.12
N ILE A 30 -3.39 9.39 -6.27
CA ILE A 30 -4.33 10.46 -5.97
C ILE A 30 -3.66 11.47 -5.04
N CYS A 31 -3.68 12.75 -5.43
CA CYS A 31 -3.16 13.87 -4.67
C CYS A 31 -4.26 14.52 -3.83
N PHE A 32 -4.03 14.61 -2.53
CA PHE A 32 -4.89 15.28 -1.56
C PHE A 32 -4.25 16.59 -1.07
N ASP A 33 -5.09 17.56 -0.72
CA ASP A 33 -4.65 18.85 -0.19
C ASP A 33 -4.22 18.76 1.29
N SER A 34 -4.72 17.76 2.02
CA SER A 34 -4.38 17.54 3.43
C SER A 34 -4.51 16.08 3.84
N THR A 35 -3.87 15.72 4.96
CA THR A 35 -4.00 14.39 5.57
C THR A 35 -5.43 14.10 6.00
N GLN A 36 -6.15 15.09 6.54
CA GLN A 36 -7.54 14.91 6.95
C GLN A 36 -8.42 14.53 5.74
N GLN A 37 -8.22 15.20 4.60
CA GLN A 37 -8.95 14.88 3.37
C GLN A 37 -8.66 13.44 2.90
N ALA A 38 -7.40 13.00 2.98
CA ALA A 38 -7.02 11.64 2.62
C ALA A 38 -7.68 10.59 3.55
N VAL A 39 -7.72 10.87 4.86
CA VAL A 39 -8.38 10.02 5.87
C VAL A 39 -9.90 9.93 5.62
N ASP A 40 -10.56 11.07 5.46
CA ASP A 40 -12.01 11.12 5.21
C ASP A 40 -12.36 10.37 3.92
N TYR A 41 -11.53 10.52 2.89
CA TYR A 41 -11.70 9.86 1.62
C TYR A 41 -11.59 8.33 1.74
N ILE A 42 -10.52 7.82 2.33
CA ILE A 42 -10.31 6.37 2.43
C ILE A 42 -11.37 5.72 3.33
N GLN A 43 -11.74 6.35 4.45
CA GLN A 43 -12.79 5.84 5.35
C GLN A 43 -14.15 5.77 4.67
N THR A 44 -14.49 6.74 3.82
CA THR A 44 -15.74 6.74 3.06
C THR A 44 -15.76 5.63 1.99
N ARG A 45 -14.60 5.23 1.46
CA ARG A 45 -14.45 4.27 0.36
C ARG A 45 -14.10 2.84 0.80
N CYS A 46 -13.75 2.61 2.07
CA CYS A 46 -13.22 1.35 2.63
C CYS A 46 -13.91 0.06 2.16
N ALA A 47 -15.24 0.07 1.92
CA ALA A 47 -15.97 -1.14 1.53
C ALA A 47 -15.79 -1.56 0.05
N GLY A 48 -15.32 -0.67 -0.83
CA GLY A 48 -15.31 -0.91 -2.29
C GLY A 48 -13.92 -1.00 -2.93
N VAL A 49 -12.86 -0.57 -2.26
CA VAL A 49 -11.56 -0.31 -2.91
C VAL A 49 -10.43 -1.23 -2.46
N GLY A 50 -10.68 -2.17 -1.53
CA GLY A 50 -9.67 -3.11 -1.05
C GLY A 50 -8.57 -2.47 -0.19
N TRP A 51 -8.76 -1.23 0.26
CA TRP A 51 -7.84 -0.53 1.14
C TRP A 51 -8.57 -0.08 2.40
N VAL A 52 -7.89 -0.20 3.55
CA VAL A 52 -8.48 0.07 4.86
C VAL A 52 -7.57 0.96 5.68
N TYR A 53 -8.15 1.98 6.30
CA TYR A 53 -7.54 2.72 7.39
C TYR A 53 -8.13 2.24 8.71
N ASP A 54 -7.31 1.68 9.60
CA ASP A 54 -7.76 1.13 10.89
C ASP A 54 -7.77 2.16 12.04
N GLY A 55 -7.38 3.41 11.76
CA GLY A 55 -7.23 4.49 12.73
C GLY A 55 -5.78 4.76 13.14
N ASP A 56 -4.86 3.87 12.78
CA ASP A 56 -3.40 4.05 12.92
C ASP A 56 -2.71 3.87 11.57
N ARG A 57 -3.02 2.78 10.86
CA ARG A 57 -2.33 2.33 9.65
C ARG A 57 -3.24 2.18 8.45
N ILE A 58 -2.63 2.36 7.28
CA ILE A 58 -3.19 2.07 5.97
C ILE A 58 -2.74 0.69 5.51
N TRP A 59 -3.71 -0.14 5.15
CA TRP A 59 -3.52 -1.49 4.63
C TRP A 59 -4.07 -1.60 3.21
N CYS A 60 -3.26 -2.16 2.30
CA CYS A 60 -3.74 -2.62 1.00
C CYS A 60 -4.28 -4.06 1.07
N ASP A 61 -5.05 -4.45 0.07
CA ASP A 61 -5.67 -5.78 -0.06
C ASP A 61 -4.65 -6.91 0.01
N GLY A 62 -3.50 -6.76 -0.66
CA GLY A 62 -2.42 -7.73 -0.64
C GLY A 62 -1.86 -7.96 0.77
N CYS A 63 -1.60 -6.88 1.51
CA CYS A 63 -1.09 -6.98 2.88
C CYS A 63 -2.15 -7.52 3.85
N MET A 64 -3.43 -7.16 3.68
CA MET A 64 -4.52 -7.77 4.46
C MET A 64 -4.65 -9.27 4.18
N ALA A 65 -4.52 -9.69 2.92
CA ALA A 65 -4.59 -11.10 2.53
C ALA A 65 -3.39 -11.91 3.08
N ALA A 66 -2.19 -11.31 3.10
CA ALA A 66 -1.02 -11.91 3.71
C ALA A 66 -1.16 -12.05 5.23
N ASP A 67 -1.62 -11.00 5.93
CA ASP A 67 -1.93 -11.05 7.37
C ASP A 67 -3.01 -12.09 7.70
N HIS A 68 -4.04 -12.22 6.84
CA HIS A 68 -5.02 -13.29 6.98
C HIS A 68 -4.38 -14.68 6.87
N CYS A 69 -3.43 -14.89 5.96
CA CYS A 69 -2.72 -16.16 5.85
C CYS A 69 -1.92 -16.46 7.13
N ASP A 70 -1.19 -15.48 7.66
CA ASP A 70 -0.41 -15.63 8.89
C ASP A 70 -1.30 -15.98 10.09
N ARG A 71 -2.40 -15.23 10.29
CA ARG A 71 -3.36 -15.47 11.39
C ARG A 71 -4.06 -16.84 11.33
N ASN A 72 -4.19 -17.41 10.14
CA ASN A 72 -4.77 -18.74 9.95
C ASN A 72 -3.71 -19.87 9.94
N GLY A 73 -2.47 -19.54 10.29
CA GLY A 73 -1.40 -20.54 10.45
C GLY A 73 -0.82 -21.04 9.13
N HIS A 74 -1.02 -20.31 8.03
CA HIS A 74 -0.31 -20.63 6.79
C HIS A 74 1.18 -20.35 6.94
N GLN A 75 1.97 -21.14 6.22
CA GLN A 75 3.42 -21.03 6.29
C GLN A 75 3.97 -20.15 5.17
N PHE A 76 4.97 -19.36 5.52
CA PHE A 76 5.80 -18.61 4.59
C PHE A 76 7.24 -19.12 4.71
N PRO A 77 8.00 -19.22 3.60
CA PRO A 77 9.39 -19.63 3.67
C PRO A 77 10.22 -18.61 4.46
N ALA A 78 11.31 -19.07 5.09
CA ALA A 78 12.24 -18.19 5.80
C ALA A 78 13.01 -17.26 4.84
N THR A 79 13.17 -17.69 3.59
CA THR A 79 13.89 -16.97 2.55
C THR A 79 13.03 -15.88 1.93
N TRP A 80 13.55 -14.66 1.96
CA TRP A 80 12.97 -13.50 1.29
C TRP A 80 13.63 -13.25 -0.07
N GLN A 81 12.84 -12.82 -1.04
CA GLN A 81 13.30 -12.35 -2.34
C GLN A 81 13.27 -10.82 -2.37
N ALA A 82 14.45 -10.20 -2.38
CA ALA A 82 14.58 -8.75 -2.44
C ALA A 82 14.43 -8.24 -3.88
N THR A 83 13.60 -7.22 -4.07
CA THR A 83 13.46 -6.47 -5.31
C THR A 83 13.98 -5.05 -5.09
N LYS A 84 15.13 -4.74 -5.68
CA LYS A 84 15.71 -3.40 -5.65
C LYS A 84 15.09 -2.54 -6.75
N ARG A 85 14.50 -1.40 -6.38
CA ARG A 85 14.08 -0.37 -7.35
C ARG A 85 15.17 0.71 -7.40
N LEU A 86 15.54 1.12 -8.61
CA LEU A 86 16.65 2.07 -8.85
C LEU A 86 16.44 3.47 -8.24
N PHE A 87 15.20 3.86 -7.94
CA PHE A 87 14.83 5.21 -7.48
C PHE A 87 13.67 5.21 -6.47
N GLY A 88 13.52 4.16 -5.64
CA GLY A 88 12.40 4.09 -4.70
C GLY A 88 12.64 3.10 -3.56
N ILE A 89 11.58 2.88 -2.77
CA ILE A 89 11.55 1.91 -1.67
C ILE A 89 11.87 0.52 -2.25
N SER A 90 12.96 -0.07 -1.79
CA SER A 90 13.25 -1.48 -2.09
C SER A 90 12.23 -2.32 -1.35
N THR A 91 11.78 -3.43 -1.93
CA THR A 91 10.87 -4.34 -1.24
C THR A 91 11.51 -5.70 -1.09
N ARG A 92 11.02 -6.48 -0.14
CA ARG A 92 11.24 -7.91 -0.12
C ARG A 92 9.90 -8.63 -0.15
N SER A 93 9.87 -9.79 -0.79
CA SER A 93 8.67 -10.59 -0.89
C SER A 93 8.93 -12.08 -0.64
N ARG A 94 7.89 -12.77 -0.21
CA ARG A 94 7.81 -14.24 -0.16
C ARG A 94 6.36 -14.64 -0.34
N SER A 95 6.09 -15.87 -0.77
CA SER A 95 4.72 -16.33 -1.02
C SER A 95 4.28 -17.36 0.00
N CYS A 96 3.04 -17.24 0.44
CA CYS A 96 2.35 -18.24 1.25
C CYS A 96 2.41 -19.60 0.53
N ILE A 97 2.85 -20.65 1.23
CA ILE A 97 3.00 -22.00 0.66
C ILE A 97 1.64 -22.64 0.39
N VAL A 98 0.59 -22.20 1.09
CA VAL A 98 -0.78 -22.74 0.98
C VAL A 98 -1.56 -22.06 -0.15
N CYS A 99 -1.56 -20.72 -0.17
CA CYS A 99 -2.43 -19.93 -1.06
C CYS A 99 -1.69 -19.25 -2.22
N GLY A 100 -0.36 -19.21 -2.19
CA GLY A 100 0.45 -18.45 -3.16
C GLY A 100 0.42 -16.93 -2.97
N ILE A 101 -0.37 -16.41 -2.01
CA ILE A 101 -0.49 -14.97 -1.73
C ILE A 101 0.88 -14.41 -1.31
N PRO A 102 1.36 -13.32 -1.95
CA PRO A 102 2.63 -12.71 -1.60
C PRO A 102 2.50 -11.88 -0.33
N GLU A 103 3.43 -12.08 0.61
CA GLU A 103 3.75 -11.12 1.65
C GLU A 103 4.86 -10.21 1.14
N ILE A 104 4.66 -8.90 1.24
CA ILE A 104 5.58 -7.89 0.74
C ILE A 104 5.84 -6.89 1.86
N GLU A 105 7.11 -6.57 2.07
CA GLU A 105 7.55 -5.56 3.02
C GLU A 105 8.40 -4.52 2.32
N ALA A 106 8.15 -3.25 2.65
CA ALA A 106 9.02 -2.14 2.33
C ALA A 106 10.33 -2.26 3.13
N LEU A 107 11.44 -1.99 2.47
CA LEU A 107 12.77 -1.87 3.07
C LEU A 107 13.13 -0.39 3.19
N PRO A 108 13.73 0.03 4.32
CA PRO A 108 14.24 1.39 4.50
C PRO A 108 15.40 1.74 3.56
#